data_AF-A0A7H9BIC0-F1
#
_entry.id   AF-A0A7H9BIC0-F1
#
_cell.length_a   1.000
_cell.length_b   1.000
_cell.length_c   1.000
_cell.angle_alpha   90.00
_cell.angle_beta   90.00
_cell.angle_gamma   90.00
#
_symmetry.space_group_name_H-M   'P 1'
#
loop_
_entity.id
_entity.type
_entity.pdbx_description
1 polymer ?
#
loop_
_entity_poly.entity_id
_entity_poly.type
_entity_poly.pdbx_seq_one_letter_code
_entity_poly.pdbx_strand_id
1 'polypeptide(L)'
;MTTLSWLAGLWLSAFSSATILPGNSEAVFAAALHFQPQLWLAAWLVVSIGNIMGGAMTAWLGWRVPAPPKQSRLTPYLRHAERLGPISLLLSWVPVVGDALCALAGWLRWPWLAVLIYLSLGKIARYGVMVWLLL
;
A
#
# COMPACT_ATOMS: atom_id res chain seq x y z
N MET A 1 11.50 2.72 -25.62
CA MET A 1 10.40 2.24 -24.75
C MET A 1 9.19 3.15 -24.96
N THR A 2 7.98 2.60 -25.02
CA THR A 2 6.74 3.40 -25.21
C THR A 2 6.20 3.90 -23.87
N THR A 3 5.39 4.97 -23.87
CA THR A 3 4.72 5.50 -22.66
C THR A 3 3.97 4.41 -21.89
N LEU A 4 3.28 3.51 -22.62
CA LEU A 4 2.56 2.40 -22.04
C LEU A 4 3.47 1.43 -21.28
N SER A 5 4.66 1.13 -21.82
CA SER A 5 5.62 0.23 -21.16
C SER A 5 6.16 0.79 -19.84
N TRP A 6 6.35 2.12 -19.77
CA TRP A 6 6.74 2.79 -18.53
C TRP A 6 5.65 2.69 -17.45
N LEU A 7 4.42 3.04 -17.80
CA LEU A 7 3.29 2.99 -16.87
C LEU A 7 2.98 1.55 -16.44
N ALA A 8 3.04 0.58 -17.36
CA ALA A 8 2.86 -0.83 -17.03
C ALA A 8 3.95 -1.35 -16.07
N GLY A 9 5.22 -1.00 -16.32
CA GLY A 9 6.32 -1.36 -15.42
C GLY A 9 6.16 -0.74 -14.02
N LEU A 10 5.75 0.53 -13.95
CA LEU A 10 5.46 1.22 -12.71
C LEU A 10 4.30 0.57 -11.94
N TRP A 11 3.21 0.22 -12.64
CA TRP A 11 2.07 -0.46 -12.05
C TRP A 11 2.47 -1.83 -11.49
N LEU A 12 3.21 -2.63 -12.27
CA LEU A 12 3.68 -3.96 -11.86
C LEU A 12 4.60 -3.86 -10.65
N SER A 13 5.51 -2.88 -10.64
CA SER A 13 6.37 -2.58 -9.50
C SER A 13 5.54 -2.21 -8.27
N ALA A 14 4.57 -1.31 -8.40
CA ALA A 14 3.70 -0.89 -7.30
C ALA A 14 2.85 -2.03 -6.74
N PHE A 15 2.24 -2.84 -7.61
CA PHE A 15 1.42 -3.98 -7.22
C PHE A 15 2.22 -5.07 -6.52
N SER A 16 3.36 -5.47 -7.11
CA SER A 16 4.23 -6.50 -6.53
C SER A 16 4.85 -6.02 -5.22
N SER A 17 5.22 -4.73 -5.14
CA SER A 17 5.81 -4.15 -3.94
C SER A 17 4.83 -4.09 -2.76
N ALA A 18 3.54 -3.94 -3.03
CA ALA A 18 2.51 -3.91 -1.99
C ALA A 18 1.98 -5.30 -1.63
N THR A 19 2.39 -6.36 -2.35
CA THR A 19 1.92 -7.74 -2.15
C THR A 19 3.01 -8.68 -1.59
N ILE A 20 4.21 -8.68 -2.18
CA ILE A 20 5.23 -9.72 -1.94
C ILE A 20 6.64 -9.13 -1.78
N LEU A 21 6.99 -8.09 -2.54
CA LEU A 21 8.36 -7.57 -2.64
C LEU A 21 8.55 -6.33 -1.77
N PRO A 22 9.63 -6.21 -0.97
CA PRO A 22 9.88 -4.98 -0.23
C PRO A 22 10.21 -3.80 -1.16
N GLY A 23 9.45 -2.69 -1.02
CA GLY A 23 9.89 -1.31 -1.23
C GLY A 23 10.47 -0.87 -2.58
N ASN A 24 10.13 -1.50 -3.71
CA ASN A 24 10.72 -1.13 -5.01
C ASN A 24 9.92 -0.06 -5.78
N SER A 25 8.69 0.20 -5.38
CA SER A 25 7.79 1.09 -6.14
C SER A 25 8.21 2.57 -6.11
N GLU A 26 8.85 3.02 -5.03
CA GLU A 26 9.31 4.38 -4.80
C GLU A 26 10.44 4.74 -5.74
N ALA A 27 11.44 3.87 -5.87
CA ALA A 27 12.58 4.09 -6.75
C ALA A 27 12.14 4.16 -8.22
N VAL A 28 11.24 3.25 -8.62
CA VAL A 28 10.68 3.23 -9.99
C VAL A 28 9.83 4.47 -10.24
N PHE A 29 9.05 4.93 -9.25
CA PHE A 29 8.27 6.16 -9.38
C PHE A 29 9.14 7.41 -9.48
N ALA A 30 10.16 7.54 -8.63
CA ALA A 30 11.11 8.65 -8.68
C ALA A 30 11.86 8.69 -10.02
N ALA A 31 12.28 7.53 -10.54
CA ALA A 31 12.88 7.43 -11.87
C ALA A 31 11.89 7.87 -12.97
N ALA A 32 10.61 7.49 -12.88
CA ALA A 32 9.59 7.92 -13.84
C ALA A 32 9.39 9.44 -13.82
N LEU A 33 9.35 10.07 -12.63
CA LEU A 33 9.25 11.53 -12.50
C LEU A 33 10.50 12.24 -13.06
N HIS A 34 11.69 11.66 -12.86
CA HIS A 34 12.94 12.25 -13.34
C HIS A 34 13.09 12.14 -14.87
N PHE A 35 12.85 10.96 -15.44
CA PHE A 35 13.07 10.71 -16.88
C PHE A 35 11.89 11.10 -17.77
N GLN A 36 10.67 11.16 -17.22
CA GLN A 36 9.44 11.48 -17.96
C GLN A 36 8.53 12.41 -17.12
N PRO A 37 9.01 13.60 -16.71
CA PRO A 37 8.26 14.51 -15.83
C PRO A 37 6.89 14.91 -16.39
N GLN A 38 6.74 14.99 -17.72
CA GLN A 38 5.47 15.27 -18.38
C GLN A 38 4.37 14.21 -18.12
N LEU A 39 4.74 13.01 -17.67
CA LEU A 39 3.81 11.92 -17.35
C LEU A 39 3.43 11.88 -15.86
N TRP A 40 3.84 12.86 -15.05
CA TRP A 40 3.70 12.80 -13.58
C TRP A 40 2.29 12.41 -13.11
N LEU A 41 1.24 12.98 -13.73
CA LEU A 41 -0.15 12.73 -13.34
C LEU A 41 -0.55 11.28 -13.62
N ALA A 42 -0.24 10.79 -14.82
CA ALA A 42 -0.50 9.40 -15.20
C ALA A 42 0.31 8.44 -14.33
N ALA A 43 1.58 8.74 -14.07
CA ALA A 43 2.45 7.95 -13.20
C ALA A 43 1.90 7.90 -11.77
N TRP A 44 1.48 9.04 -11.21
CA TRP A 44 0.91 9.14 -9.87
C TRP A 44 -0.39 8.34 -9.71
N LEU A 45 -1.29 8.42 -10.69
CA LEU A 45 -2.53 7.64 -10.68
C LEU A 45 -2.25 6.13 -10.80
N VAL A 46 -1.39 5.74 -11.75
CA VAL A 46 -1.08 4.33 -12.02
C VAL A 46 -0.35 3.69 -10.86
N VAL A 47 0.65 4.36 -10.27
CA VAL A 47 1.39 3.85 -9.11
C VAL A 47 0.50 3.74 -7.87
N SER A 48 -0.43 4.69 -7.69
CA SER A 48 -1.40 4.66 -6.58
C SER A 48 -2.37 3.50 -6.73
N ILE A 49 -2.97 3.31 -7.91
CA ILE A 49 -3.89 2.20 -8.21
C ILE A 49 -3.19 0.85 -8.00
N GLY A 50 -1.97 0.69 -8.54
CA GLY A 50 -1.20 -0.55 -8.38
C GLY A 50 -0.92 -0.87 -6.91
N ASN A 51 -0.52 0.13 -6.13
CA ASN A 51 -0.22 -0.07 -4.70
C ASN A 51 -1.50 -0.33 -3.87
N ILE A 52 -2.62 0.33 -4.17
CA ILE A 52 -3.92 0.07 -3.53
C ILE A 52 -4.37 -1.36 -3.81
N MET A 53 -4.28 -1.81 -5.06
CA MET A 53 -4.65 -3.17 -5.44
C MET A 53 -3.75 -4.21 -4.77
N GLY A 54 -2.44 -3.98 -4.71
CA GLY A 54 -1.52 -4.88 -4.01
C GLY A 54 -1.78 -4.91 -2.50
N GLY A 55 -2.02 -3.76 -1.86
CA GLY A 55 -2.38 -3.70 -0.44
C GLY A 55 -3.72 -4.39 -0.13
N ALA A 56 -4.71 -4.25 -1.01
CA ALA A 56 -5.98 -4.97 -0.91
C ALA A 56 -5.79 -6.48 -1.07
N MET A 57 -4.92 -6.91 -1.98
CA MET A 57 -4.54 -8.32 -2.13
C MET A 57 -3.86 -8.85 -0.87
N THR A 58 -2.95 -8.09 -0.26
CA THR A 58 -2.31 -8.43 1.01
C THR A 58 -3.30 -8.56 2.15
N ALA A 59 -4.25 -7.63 2.27
CA ALA A 59 -5.35 -7.74 3.24
C ALA A 59 -6.21 -8.99 2.97
N TRP A 60 -6.46 -9.31 1.71
CA TRP A 60 -7.24 -10.50 1.36
C TRP A 60 -6.51 -11.80 1.69
N LEU A 61 -5.19 -11.85 1.47
CA LEU A 61 -4.34 -12.95 1.92
C LEU A 61 -4.36 -13.07 3.44
N GLY A 62 -4.25 -11.95 4.17
CA GLY A 62 -4.37 -11.92 5.63
C GLY A 62 -5.72 -12.45 6.14
N TRP A 63 -6.81 -12.16 5.43
CA TRP A 63 -8.15 -12.65 5.77
C TRP A 63 -8.29 -14.18 5.69
N ARG A 64 -7.51 -14.83 4.83
CA ARG A 64 -7.47 -16.30 4.69
C ARG A 64 -6.64 -17.00 5.75
N VAL A 65 -5.79 -16.27 6.47
CA VAL A 65 -5.01 -16.82 7.59
C VAL A 65 -5.98 -17.14 8.75
N PRO A 66 -5.81 -18.26 9.47
CA PRO A 66 -6.62 -18.56 10.65
C PRO A 66 -6.64 -17.40 11.63
N ALA A 67 -7.79 -17.15 12.25
CA ALA A 67 -7.98 -16.04 13.18
C ALA A 67 -6.92 -16.08 14.30
N PRO A 68 -6.47 -14.93 14.82
CA PRO A 68 -5.55 -14.91 15.94
C PRO A 68 -6.13 -15.66 17.15
N PRO A 69 -5.36 -16.54 17.81
CA PRO A 69 -5.83 -17.25 18.99
C PRO A 69 -6.16 -16.26 20.11
N LYS A 70 -7.25 -16.52 20.85
CA LYS A 70 -7.76 -15.64 21.92
C LYS A 70 -6.72 -15.32 23.01
N GLN A 71 -5.78 -16.23 23.24
CA GLN A 71 -4.64 -16.06 24.14
C GLN A 71 -3.36 -16.31 23.34
N SER A 72 -2.64 -15.23 23.02
CA SER A 72 -1.33 -15.29 22.39
C SER A 72 -0.42 -14.23 23.01
N ARG A 73 0.89 -14.36 22.82
CA ARG A 73 1.84 -13.30 23.22
C ARG A 73 1.57 -11.97 22.51
N LEU A 74 0.83 -12.00 21.39
CA LEU A 74 0.48 -10.84 20.59
C LEU A 74 -0.83 -10.16 21.05
N THR A 75 -1.61 -10.77 21.95
CA THR A 75 -2.92 -10.25 22.39
C THR A 75 -2.91 -8.77 22.85
N PRO A 76 -1.92 -8.22 23.59
CA PRO A 76 -1.90 -6.79 23.91
C PRO A 76 -1.68 -5.90 22.67
N TYR A 77 -0.82 -6.32 21.73
CA TYR A 77 -0.57 -5.59 20.47
C TYR A 77 -1.79 -5.64 19.54
N LEU A 78 -2.45 -6.79 19.44
CA LEU A 78 -3.69 -6.95 18.67
C LEU A 78 -4.82 -6.09 19.23
N ARG A 79 -4.95 -5.99 20.56
CA ARG A 79 -5.93 -5.08 21.19
C ARG A 79 -5.63 -3.61 20.92
N HIS A 80 -4.36 -3.22 20.85
CA HIS A 80 -4.00 -1.86 20.45
C HIS A 80 -4.33 -1.60 18.98
N ALA A 81 -4.04 -2.56 18.10
CA ALA A 81 -4.40 -2.48 16.68
C ALA A 81 -5.92 -2.41 16.47
N GLU A 82 -6.72 -3.19 17.20
CA GLU A 82 -8.19 -3.12 17.14
C GLU A 82 -8.75 -1.78 17.62
N ARG A 83 -8.12 -1.15 18.63
CA ARG A 83 -8.52 0.19 19.12
C ARG A 83 -8.27 1.28 18.09
N LEU A 84 -7.15 1.22 17.39
CA LEU A 84 -6.90 2.12 16.25
C LEU A 84 -7.82 1.76 15.08
N GLY A 85 -7.99 0.47 14.82
CA GLY A 85 -8.81 -0.04 13.74
C GLY A 85 -8.29 0.37 12.36
N PRO A 86 -9.18 0.45 11.36
CA PRO A 86 -8.82 0.78 9.98
C PRO A 86 -8.09 2.11 9.79
N ILE A 87 -8.21 3.07 10.72
CA ILE A 87 -7.52 4.37 10.62
C ILE A 87 -5.99 4.20 10.62
N SER A 88 -5.49 3.12 11.22
CA SER A 88 -4.06 2.79 11.22
C SER A 88 -3.51 2.58 9.81
N LEU A 89 -4.35 2.24 8.82
CA LEU A 89 -3.95 2.11 7.42
C LEU A 89 -3.58 3.45 6.77
N LEU A 90 -3.89 4.60 7.39
CA LEU A 90 -3.30 5.87 6.96
C LEU A 90 -1.77 5.86 7.11
N LEU A 91 -1.25 5.12 8.10
CA LEU A 91 0.17 4.90 8.28
C LEU A 91 0.75 3.87 7.30
N SER A 92 -0.07 3.34 6.36
CA SER A 92 0.42 2.45 5.31
C SER A 92 1.36 3.13 4.29
N TRP A 93 1.53 4.45 4.42
CA TRP A 93 2.53 5.21 3.69
C TRP A 93 3.97 4.89 4.11
N VAL A 94 4.20 4.35 5.33
CA VAL A 94 5.54 4.00 5.80
C VAL A 94 5.97 2.68 5.15
N PRO A 95 7.13 2.63 4.45
CA PRO A 95 7.62 1.39 3.84
C PRO A 95 7.81 0.30 4.90
N VAL A 96 7.57 -0.96 4.52
CA VAL A 96 7.59 -2.16 5.40
C VAL A 96 6.45 -2.21 6.42
N VAL A 97 6.23 -1.14 7.18
CA VAL A 97 5.15 -1.07 8.18
C VAL A 97 3.78 -1.13 7.51
N GLY A 98 3.63 -0.48 6.35
CA GLY A 98 2.35 -0.40 5.68
C GLY A 98 1.81 -1.72 5.16
N ASP A 99 2.66 -2.61 4.67
CA ASP A 99 2.21 -3.91 4.14
C ASP A 99 1.86 -4.87 5.29
N ALA A 100 2.58 -4.76 6.41
CA ALA A 100 2.22 -5.45 7.65
C ALA A 100 0.85 -5.00 8.17
N LEU A 101 0.54 -3.70 8.10
CA LEU A 101 -0.77 -3.16 8.47
C LEU A 101 -1.88 -3.64 7.53
N CYS A 102 -1.62 -3.75 6.22
CA CYS A 102 -2.57 -4.34 5.27
C CYS A 102 -2.86 -5.80 5.61
N ALA A 103 -1.82 -6.61 5.85
CA ALA A 103 -1.98 -8.01 6.24
C ALA A 103 -2.76 -8.14 7.56
N LEU A 104 -2.44 -7.29 8.54
CA LEU A 104 -3.11 -7.23 9.84
C LEU A 104 -4.59 -6.85 9.71
N ALA A 105 -4.92 -5.88 8.86
CA ALA A 105 -6.30 -5.49 8.60
C ALA A 105 -7.14 -6.66 8.06
N GLY A 106 -6.54 -7.45 7.18
CA GLY A 106 -7.08 -8.72 6.70
C GLY A 106 -7.28 -9.75 7.81
N TRP A 107 -6.21 -10.01 8.55
CA TRP A 107 -6.17 -11.03 9.60
C TRP A 107 -7.15 -10.75 10.75
N LEU A 108 -7.33 -9.49 11.10
CA LEU A 108 -8.31 -9.00 12.07
C LEU A 108 -9.73 -8.87 11.50
N ARG A 109 -9.92 -9.14 10.20
CA ARG A 109 -11.20 -9.08 9.49
C ARG A 109 -11.91 -7.73 9.63
N TRP A 110 -11.14 -6.65 9.50
CA TRP A 110 -11.71 -5.31 9.49
C TRP A 110 -12.67 -5.10 8.32
N PRO A 111 -13.65 -4.18 8.45
CA PRO A 111 -14.62 -3.94 7.39
C PRO A 111 -13.94 -3.44 6.11
N TRP A 112 -14.13 -4.18 5.01
CA TRP A 112 -13.46 -3.96 3.73
C TRP A 112 -13.57 -2.54 3.20
N LEU A 113 -14.74 -1.89 3.36
CA LEU A 113 -14.93 -0.51 2.90
C LEU A 113 -14.00 0.46 3.64
N ALA A 114 -13.89 0.33 4.96
CA ALA A 114 -12.98 1.18 5.73
C ALA A 114 -11.52 0.89 5.38
N VAL A 115 -11.16 -0.39 5.21
CA VAL A 115 -9.82 -0.79 4.78
C VAL A 115 -9.45 -0.12 3.46
N LEU A 116 -10.31 -0.23 2.45
CA LEU A 116 -10.06 0.37 1.13
C LEU A 116 -9.97 1.89 1.19
N ILE A 117 -10.83 2.56 1.97
CA ILE A 117 -10.80 4.03 2.10
C ILE A 117 -9.47 4.48 2.73
N TYR A 118 -9.13 3.97 3.92
CA TYR A 118 -7.93 4.42 4.64
C TYR A 118 -6.64 3.99 3.95
N LEU A 119 -6.62 2.80 3.35
CA LEU A 119 -5.52 2.34 2.52
C LEU A 119 -5.32 3.28 1.32
N SER A 120 -6.41 3.59 0.59
CA SER A 120 -6.33 4.47 -0.58
C SER A 120 -5.81 5.86 -0.20
N LEU A 121 -6.32 6.44 0.88
CA LEU A 121 -5.86 7.73 1.38
C LEU A 121 -4.36 7.71 1.72
N GLY A 122 -3.89 6.70 2.45
CA GLY A 122 -2.48 6.56 2.82
C GLY A 122 -1.56 6.41 1.59
N LYS A 123 -1.91 5.54 0.64
CA LYS A 123 -1.10 5.30 -0.56
C LYS A 123 -1.09 6.49 -1.52
N ILE A 124 -2.23 7.17 -1.71
CA ILE A 124 -2.33 8.38 -2.53
C ILE A 124 -1.48 9.51 -1.91
N ALA A 125 -1.60 9.71 -0.60
CA ALA A 125 -0.84 10.74 0.12
C ALA A 125 0.68 10.51 -0.02
N ARG A 126 1.15 9.28 0.13
CA ARG A 126 2.57 8.91 -0.03
C ARG A 126 3.14 9.37 -1.38
N TYR A 127 2.50 8.99 -2.48
CA TYR A 127 2.99 9.36 -3.80
C TYR A 127 2.75 10.83 -4.12
N GLY A 128 1.72 11.45 -3.54
CA GLY A 128 1.50 12.91 -3.64
C GLY A 128 2.65 13.70 -3.01
N VAL A 129 3.13 13.28 -1.84
CA VAL A 129 4.33 13.87 -1.21
C VAL A 129 5.57 13.69 -2.09
N MET A 130 5.75 12.52 -2.70
CA MET A 130 6.87 12.31 -3.63
C MET A 130 6.80 13.20 -4.87
N VAL A 131 5.61 13.40 -5.44
CA VAL A 131 5.41 14.35 -6.55
C VAL A 131 5.81 15.76 -6.11
N TRP A 132 5.35 16.20 -4.93
CA TRP A 132 5.67 17.53 -4.39
C TRP A 132 7.15 17.73 -4.08
N LEU A 133 7.88 16.66 -3.71
CA LEU A 133 9.31 16.73 -3.41
C LEU A 133 10.21 16.65 -4.65
N LEU A 134 9.76 16.01 -5.73
CA LEU A 134 10.60 15.64 -6.88
C LEU A 134 10.32 16.43 -8.15
N LEU A 135 9.25 17.23 -8.20
CA LEU A 135 8.89 18.14 -9.29
C LEU A 135 8.85 19.57 -8.78
#